data_AF-A0A7C1H787-F1
#
_entry.id   AF-A0A7C1H787-F1
#
_cell.length_a   1.000
_cell.length_b   1.000
_cell.length_c   1.000
_cell.angle_alpha   90.00
_cell.angle_beta   90.00
_cell.angle_gamma   90.00
#
_symmetry.space_group_name_H-M   'P 1'
#
loop_
_entity.id
_entity.type
_entity.pdbx_description
1 polymer ?
#
loop_
_entity_poly.entity_id
_entity_poly.type
_entity_poly.pdbx_seq_one_letter_code
_entity_poly.pdbx_strand_id
1 'polypeptide(L)'
;MVDTRQLDALVVVSQKDILEAISLLRSAGLQAKVFPTPPSLFTGCSLSIAVASRDLDVSSELLLLAKIEVLLTSYFVDNPVRSFYD
;
A
#
# COMPACT_ATOMS: atom_id res chain seq x y z
N MET A 1 -3.79 -15.36 -9.69
CA MET A 1 -4.14 -15.10 -8.27
C MET A 1 -2.87 -14.55 -7.63
N VAL A 2 -2.82 -13.27 -7.25
CA VAL A 2 -1.62 -12.66 -6.66
C VAL A 2 -1.42 -13.28 -5.29
N ASP A 3 -0.23 -13.80 -5.00
CA ASP A 3 0.08 -14.44 -3.72
C ASP A 3 0.10 -13.36 -2.64
N THR A 4 -1.05 -13.12 -2.01
CA THR A 4 -1.21 -12.07 -1.01
C THR A 4 -0.34 -12.30 0.22
N ARG A 5 0.27 -13.50 0.38
CA ARG A 5 1.04 -13.93 1.55
C ARG A 5 2.19 -13.01 1.96
N GLN A 6 2.62 -12.09 1.10
CA GLN A 6 3.76 -11.19 1.35
C GLN A 6 3.39 -9.70 1.38
N LEU A 7 2.11 -9.33 1.39
CA LEU A 7 1.69 -7.92 1.46
C LEU A 7 1.52 -7.48 2.93
N ASP A 8 2.64 -7.28 3.62
CA ASP A 8 2.75 -7.02 5.06
C ASP A 8 2.98 -5.53 5.42
N ALA A 9 2.91 -4.64 4.43
CA ALA A 9 2.99 -3.20 4.66
C ALA A 9 1.90 -2.43 3.93
N LEU A 10 1.44 -1.33 4.52
CA LEU A 10 0.46 -0.40 3.96
C LEU A 10 1.11 0.96 3.71
N VAL A 11 0.92 1.46 2.50
CA VAL A 11 1.28 2.82 2.09
C VAL A 11 -0.01 3.60 1.86
N VAL A 12 -0.23 4.65 2.66
CA VAL A 12 -1.38 5.54 2.55
C VAL A 12 -0.98 6.74 1.70
N VAL A 13 -1.78 7.00 0.66
CA VAL A 13 -1.66 8.17 -0.21
C VAL A 13 -3.01 8.89 -0.24
N SER A 14 -3.06 10.08 -0.83
CA SER A 14 -4.35 10.76 -1.04
C SER A 14 -5.28 9.93 -1.94
N GLN A 15 -6.58 9.96 -1.66
CA GLN A 15 -7.57 9.20 -2.44
C GLN A 15 -7.58 9.59 -3.92
N LYS A 16 -7.24 10.85 -4.25
CA LYS A 16 -7.12 11.32 -5.63
C LYS A 16 -5.97 10.65 -6.39
N ASP A 17 -4.90 10.24 -5.68
CA ASP A 17 -3.66 9.73 -6.27
C ASP A 17 -3.60 8.19 -6.25
N ILE A 18 -4.53 7.51 -5.58
CA ILE A 18 -4.41 6.08 -5.32
C ILE A 18 -4.41 5.20 -6.58
N LEU A 19 -5.17 5.59 -7.60
CA LEU A 19 -5.24 4.85 -8.86
C LEU A 19 -3.94 5.02 -9.66
N GLU A 20 -3.34 6.21 -9.62
CA GLU A 20 -2.06 6.47 -10.26
C GLU A 20 -0.93 5.74 -9.53
N ALA A 21 -0.89 5.86 -8.20
CA ALA A 21 0.07 5.21 -7.33
C ALA A 21 0.08 3.68 -7.52
N ILE A 22 -1.09 3.03 -7.51
CA ILE A 22 -1.13 1.57 -7.70
C ILE A 22 -0.75 1.16 -9.14
N SER A 23 -1.12 1.95 -10.14
CA SER A 23 -0.75 1.70 -11.54
C SER A 23 0.77 1.78 -11.71
N LEU A 24 1.40 2.81 -11.12
CA LEU A 24 2.84 3.02 -11.13
C LEU A 24 3.59 1.84 -10.49
N LEU A 25 3.20 1.45 -9.27
CA LEU A 25 3.85 0.36 -8.54
C LEU A 25 3.74 -0.97 -9.31
N ARG A 26 2.56 -1.27 -9.87
CA ARG A 26 2.35 -2.47 -10.69
C ARG A 26 3.13 -2.45 -11.99
N SER A 27 3.24 -1.29 -12.63
CA SER A 27 4.01 -1.11 -13.87
C SER A 27 5.51 -1.28 -13.64
N ALA A 28 5.99 -0.98 -12.42
CA ALA A 28 7.35 -1.26 -11.97
C ALA A 28 7.58 -2.73 -11.56
N GLY A 29 6.57 -3.61 -11.71
CA GLY A 29 6.66 -5.03 -11.38
C GLY A 29 6.43 -5.35 -9.90
N LEU A 30 6.05 -4.37 -9.08
CA LEU A 30 5.80 -4.58 -7.65
C LEU A 30 4.42 -5.21 -7.42
N GLN A 31 4.35 -6.09 -6.44
CA GLN A 31 3.06 -6.61 -5.98
C GLN A 31 2.38 -5.57 -5.10
N ALA A 32 1.36 -4.91 -5.65
CA ALA A 32 0.59 -3.88 -4.97
C ALA A 32 -0.92 -4.11 -5.09
N LYS A 33 -1.66 -3.90 -4.00
CA LYS A 33 -3.13 -4.04 -3.97
C LYS A 33 -3.76 -2.92 -3.16
N VAL A 34 -4.86 -2.33 -3.67
CA VAL A 34 -5.66 -1.40 -2.87
C VAL A 34 -6.33 -2.17 -1.73
N PHE A 35 -6.29 -1.58 -0.54
CA PHE A 35 -6.82 -2.14 0.69
C PHE A 35 -7.53 -1.06 1.52
N PRO A 36 -8.66 -1.35 2.18
CA PRO A 36 -9.27 -0.41 3.12
C PRO A 36 -8.28 -0.11 4.26
N THR A 37 -7.98 1.17 4.51
CA THR A 37 -7.04 1.50 5.59
C THR A 37 -7.69 1.16 6.94
N PRO A 38 -7.00 0.40 7.82
CA PRO A 38 -7.49 0.15 9.16
C PRO A 38 -7.81 1.46 9.90
N PRO A 39 -8.97 1.58 10.58
CA PRO A 39 -9.34 2.80 11.30
C PRO A 39 -8.35 3.16 12.43
N SER A 40 -7.61 2.18 12.94
CA SER A 40 -6.53 2.35 13.92
C SER A 40 -5.30 3.07 13.34
N LEU A 41 -5.09 3.00 12.02
CA LEU A 41 -3.98 3.65 11.33
C LEU A 41 -4.33 5.02 10.75
N PHE A 42 -5.53 5.14 10.18
CA PHE A 42 -5.97 6.38 9.56
C PHE A 42 -7.46 6.55 9.78
N THR A 43 -7.84 7.57 10.53
CA THR A 43 -9.25 7.84 10.86
C THR A 43 -10.02 8.28 9.62
N GLY A 44 -11.15 7.61 9.35
CA GLY A 44 -12.02 7.89 8.19
C GLY A 44 -11.99 6.80 7.11
N CYS A 45 -12.91 6.88 6.15
CA CYS A 45 -12.96 5.96 5.02
C CYS A 45 -11.83 6.28 4.03
N SER A 46 -10.63 5.78 4.30
CA SER A 46 -9.47 5.93 3.42
C SER A 46 -9.05 4.60 2.81
N LEU A 47 -8.29 4.69 1.72
CA LEU A 47 -7.71 3.54 1.05
C LEU A 47 -6.19 3.62 1.17
N SER A 48 -5.58 2.45 1.29
CA SER A 48 -4.13 2.25 1.35
C SER A 48 -3.72 1.29 0.25
N ILE A 49 -2.42 1.26 -0.04
CA ILE A 49 -1.82 0.32 -0.96
C ILE A 49 -1.02 -0.67 -0.13
N ALA A 50 -1.45 -1.92 -0.15
CA ALA A 50 -0.73 -3.02 0.43
C ALA A 50 0.41 -3.43 -0.50
N VAL A 51 1.64 -3.44 0.02
CA VAL A 51 2.90 -3.82 -0.64
C VAL A 51 3.68 -4.78 0.26
N ALA A 52 4.68 -5.45 -0.30
CA ALA A 52 5.65 -6.17 0.52
C ALA A 52 6.60 -5.20 1.22
N SER A 53 6.89 -5.44 2.48
CA SER A 53 7.80 -4.64 3.32
C SER A 53 9.19 -4.52 2.71
N ARG A 54 9.67 -5.60 2.07
CA ARG A 54 10.94 -5.59 1.31
C ARG A 54 10.96 -4.64 0.11
N ASP A 55 9.79 -4.27 -0.41
CA ASP A 55 9.62 -3.41 -1.58
C ASP A 55 9.26 -1.96 -1.15
N LEU A 56 9.25 -1.66 0.15
CA LEU A 56 8.74 -0.39 0.69
C LEU A 56 9.64 0.80 0.34
N ASP A 57 10.96 0.60 0.36
CA ASP A 57 11.92 1.62 -0.04
C ASP A 57 11.75 1.96 -1.53
N VAL A 58 11.72 0.93 -2.39
CA VAL A 58 11.50 1.09 -3.83
C VAL A 58 10.14 1.72 -4.12
N SER A 59 9.09 1.32 -3.39
CA SER A 59 7.75 1.91 -3.53
C SER A 59 7.75 3.40 -3.18
N SER A 60 8.40 3.77 -2.07
CA SER A 60 8.52 5.15 -1.62
C SER A 60 9.27 6.01 -2.63
N GLU A 61 10.38 5.51 -3.18
CA GLU A 61 11.15 6.19 -4.22
C GLU A 61 10.34 6.42 -5.50
N LEU A 62 9.62 5.41 -5.98
CA LEU A 62 8.79 5.53 -7.17
C LEU A 62 7.68 6.57 -6.99
N LEU A 63 7.00 6.56 -5.83
CA LEU A 63 5.94 7.52 -5.53
C LEU A 63 6.50 8.94 -5.41
N LEU A 64 7.68 9.10 -4.79
CA LEU A 64 8.37 10.40 -4.69
C LEU A 64 8.74 10.94 -6.08
N LEU A 65 9.29 10.11 -6.97
CA LEU A 65 9.63 10.49 -8.35
C LEU A 65 8.39 10.92 -9.14
N ALA A 66 7.25 10.30 -8.89
CA ALA A 66 5.96 10.66 -9.46
C ALA A 66 5.28 11.87 -8.77
N LYS A 67 5.91 12.48 -7.76
CA LYS A 67 5.34 13.56 -6.93
C LYS A 67 4.04 13.18 -6.22
N ILE A 68 3.87 11.90 -5.90
CA ILE A 68 2.76 11.40 -5.10
C ILE A 68 3.21 11.41 -3.64
N GLU A 69 2.48 12.17 -2.82
CA GLU A 69 2.77 12.29 -1.40
C GLU A 69 2.31 11.04 -0.64
N VAL A 70 3.25 10.44 0.10
CA VAL A 70 2.95 9.36 1.04
C VAL A 70 2.57 9.99 2.39
N LEU A 71 1.33 9.75 2.82
CA LEU A 71 0.77 10.31 4.04
C LEU A 71 1.15 9.48 5.27
N LEU A 72 1.21 8.16 5.12
CA LEU A 72 1.52 7.23 6.19
C LEU A 72 2.08 5.93 5.60
N THR A 73 3.06 5.34 6.28
CA THR A 73 3.50 3.97 6.04
C THR A 73 3.37 3.17 7.32
N SER A 74 2.80 1.97 7.25
CA SER A 74 2.70 1.08 8.40
C SER A 74 3.13 -0.33 8.04
N TYR A 75 3.94 -0.93 8.90
CA TYR A 75 4.33 -2.33 8.82
C TYR A 75 3.43 -3.18 9.73
N PHE A 76 3.17 -4.41 9.31
CA PHE A 76 2.43 -5.38 10.10
C PHE A 76 3.19 -6.70 10.14
N VAL A 77 3.30 -7.28 11.34
CA VAL A 77 3.95 -8.59 11.55
C VAL A 77 3.14 -9.70 10.87
N ASP A 78 1.81 -9.58 10.92
CA ASP A 78 0.87 -10.45 10.23
C ASP A 78 0.32 -9.73 8.99
N ASN A 79 0.01 -10.50 7.95
CA ASN A 79 -0.52 -9.95 6.71
C ASN A 79 -1.85 -9.20 6.95
N PRO A 80 -1.88 -7.85 6.88
CA PRO A 80 -3.05 -7.04 7.19
C PRO A 80 -4.20 -7.32 6.22
N VAL A 81 -3.89 -7.78 5.00
CA VAL A 81 -4.90 -8.22 4.04
C VAL A 81 -5.53 -9.53 4.49
N ARG A 82 -4.76 -10.47 5.03
CA ARG A 82 -5.29 -11.76 5.51
C ARG A 82 -6.11 -11.60 6.78
N SER A 83 -5.59 -10.89 7.78
CA SER A 83 -6.25 -10.69 9.08
C SER A 83 -7.59 -9.95 9.00
N PHE A 84 -7.93 -9.37 7.85
CA PHE A 84 -9.23 -8.74 7.61
C PHE A 84 -10.28 -9.67 6.99
N TYR A 85 -9.85 -10.77 6.36
CA TYR A 85 -10.76 -11.75 5.74
C TYR A 85 -10.89 -13.05 6.54
N ASP A 86 -9.99 -13.30 7.50
CA ASP A 86 -10.12 -14.34 8.54
C ASP A 86 -10.95 -13.80 9.72
#